data_AF-A0A812ZKT0-F1
#
_entry.id   AF-A0A812ZKT0-F1
#
_cell.length_a   1.000
_cell.length_b   1.000
_cell.length_c   1.000
_cell.angle_alpha   90.00
_cell.angle_beta   90.00
_cell.angle_gamma   90.00
#
_symmetry.space_group_name_H-M   'P 1'
#
loop_
_entity.id
_entity.type
_entity.pdbx_description
1 polymer ?
#
loop_
_entity_poly.entity_id
_entity_poly.type
_entity_poly.pdbx_seq_one_letter_code
_entity_poly.pdbx_strand_id
1 'polypeptide(L)'
;MKMTSSQPVRATASSVWAILGVVLLLLNGVRRCVPVALQPFSQGLGPAGWCAYVLSGLFFIYAEGYRGFQQKFSPLVVRRALLLDRQQPVLRQVLAPAYAMAFFHANKKRKAVL
;
A
#
# COMPACT_ATOMS: atom_id res chain seq x y z
N MET A 1 -34.05 1.30 9.38
CA MET A 1 -32.87 1.88 10.07
C MET A 1 -32.02 2.62 9.02
N LYS A 2 -32.36 3.89 8.76
CA LYS A 2 -31.70 4.77 7.78
C LYS A 2 -30.49 5.43 8.45
N MET A 3 -29.29 5.25 7.90
CA MET A 3 -28.23 6.27 7.86
C MET A 3 -27.27 5.94 6.71
N THR A 4 -27.71 6.14 5.46
CA THR A 4 -26.80 6.35 4.33
C THR A 4 -26.54 7.86 4.24
N SER A 5 -25.75 8.39 5.16
CA SER A 5 -25.17 9.72 4.96
C SER A 5 -24.06 9.58 3.93
N SER A 6 -24.39 9.81 2.66
CA SER A 6 -23.40 10.10 1.62
C SER A 6 -22.74 11.43 1.97
N GLN A 7 -21.81 11.42 2.93
CA GLN A 7 -20.97 12.57 3.21
C GLN A 7 -20.23 12.95 1.91
N PRO A 8 -20.24 14.22 1.50
CA PRO A 8 -19.52 14.64 0.31
C PRO A 8 -18.05 14.33 0.52
N VAL A 9 -17.51 13.44 -0.32
CA VAL A 9 -16.09 13.09 -0.32
C VAL A 9 -15.32 14.36 -0.68
N ARG A 10 -14.69 14.97 0.32
CA ARG A 10 -13.85 16.17 0.15
C ARG A 10 -12.41 15.78 0.44
N ALA A 11 -11.53 16.02 -0.52
CA ALA A 11 -10.10 15.92 -0.30
C ALA A 11 -9.70 17.01 0.70
N THR A 12 -9.37 16.62 1.93
CA THR A 12 -8.83 17.53 2.95
C THR A 12 -7.30 17.53 2.92
N ALA A 13 -6.67 18.55 3.50
CA ALA A 13 -5.21 18.60 3.64
C ALA A 13 -4.66 17.33 4.32
N SER A 14 -5.39 16.79 5.29
CA SER A 14 -5.04 15.55 5.99
C SER A 14 -5.14 14.31 5.10
N SER A 15 -6.11 14.26 4.18
CA SER A 15 -6.22 13.18 3.18
C SER A 15 -5.03 13.19 2.20
N VAL A 16 -4.63 14.39 1.75
CA VAL A 16 -3.46 14.55 0.85
C VAL A 16 -2.19 14.14 1.58
N TRP A 17 -2.01 14.57 2.83
CA TRP A 17 -0.88 14.17 3.68
C TRP A 17 -0.83 12.64 3.87
N ALA A 18 -1.97 11.99 4.11
CA ALA A 18 -2.05 10.55 4.26
C ALA A 18 -1.54 9.81 3.00
N ILE A 19 -2.03 10.21 1.82
CA ILE A 19 -1.65 9.61 0.54
C ILE A 19 -0.17 9.87 0.25
N LEU A 20 0.29 11.11 0.40
CA LEU A 20 1.70 11.47 0.20
C LEU A 20 2.62 10.67 1.12
N GLY A 21 2.29 10.56 2.40
CA GLY A 21 3.09 9.76 3.34
C GLY A 21 3.12 8.28 2.97
N VAL A 22 2.00 7.71 2.49
CA VAL A 22 1.98 6.33 1.99
C VAL A 22 2.92 6.17 0.78
N VAL A 23 2.86 7.09 -0.18
CA VAL A 23 3.69 7.07 -1.38
C VAL A 23 5.17 7.19 -1.01
N LEU A 24 5.53 8.10 -0.11
CA LEU A 24 6.92 8.28 0.34
C LEU A 24 7.46 7.04 1.05
N LEU A 25 6.64 6.35 1.86
CA LEU A 25 7.04 5.12 2.53
C LEU A 25 7.32 4.00 1.52
N LEU A 26 6.46 3.87 0.51
CA LEU A 26 6.63 2.89 -0.56
C LEU A 26 7.86 3.18 -1.41
N LEU A 27 8.08 4.45 -1.79
CA LEU A 27 9.27 4.87 -2.51
C LEU A 27 10.55 4.56 -1.73
N ASN A 28 10.53 4.74 -0.39
CA ASN A 28 11.66 4.37 0.45
C ASN A 28 11.92 2.85 0.44
N GLY A 29 10.85 2.04 0.46
CA GLY A 29 10.96 0.58 0.30
C GLY A 29 11.56 0.21 -1.05
N VAL A 30 11.05 0.79 -2.14
CA VAL A 30 11.58 0.58 -3.50
C VAL A 30 13.05 0.96 -3.58
N ARG A 31 13.46 2.11 -3.04
CA ARG A 31 14.87 2.54 -3.01
C ARG A 31 15.79 1.52 -2.34
N ARG A 32 15.31 0.80 -1.33
CA ARG A 32 16.08 -0.27 -0.66
C ARG A 32 16.08 -1.59 -1.44
N CYS A 33 15.00 -1.91 -2.16
CA CYS A 33 14.90 -3.14 -2.93
C CYS A 33 15.60 -3.07 -4.30
N VAL A 34 15.63 -1.91 -4.94
CA VAL A 34 16.29 -1.69 -6.25
C VAL A 34 17.74 -2.17 -6.29
N PRO A 35 18.63 -1.84 -5.33
CA PRO A 35 20.02 -2.31 -5.39
C PRO A 35 20.11 -3.85 -5.31
N VAL A 36 19.20 -4.51 -4.59
CA VAL A 36 19.13 -5.98 -4.53
C VAL A 36 18.65 -6.56 -5.86
N ALA A 37 17.61 -5.96 -6.45
CA ALA A 37 17.08 -6.38 -7.76
C ALA A 37 18.09 -6.18 -8.92
N LEU A 38 19.11 -5.34 -8.74
CA LEU A 38 20.15 -5.11 -9.73
C LEU A 38 21.38 -6.05 -9.58
N GLN A 39 21.53 -6.75 -8.45
CA GLN A 39 22.64 -7.72 -8.25
C GLN A 39 22.74 -8.81 -9.34
N PRO A 40 21.62 -9.38 -9.85
CA PRO A 40 21.63 -10.33 -10.96
C PRO A 40 22.32 -9.83 -12.24
N PHE A 41 22.26 -8.51 -12.50
CA PHE A 41 22.83 -7.90 -13.70
C PHE A 41 24.35 -7.75 -13.61
N SER A 42 24.91 -7.64 -12.40
CA SER A 42 26.37 -7.50 -12.20
C SER A 42 27.09 -8.84 -12.03
N GLN A 43 26.40 -9.89 -11.57
CA GLN A 43 27.01 -11.20 -11.30
C GLN A 43 27.07 -12.13 -12.52
N GLY A 44 26.41 -11.78 -13.64
CA GLY A 44 26.47 -12.56 -14.87
C GLY A 44 25.78 -13.92 -14.74
N LEU A 45 24.44 -13.94 -14.74
CA LEU A 45 23.67 -15.18 -14.71
C LEU A 45 23.73 -15.92 -16.06
N GLY A 46 23.81 -17.26 -15.99
CA GLY A 46 23.63 -18.11 -17.17
C GLY A 46 22.18 -18.06 -17.70
N PRO A 47 21.91 -18.59 -18.92
CA PRO A 47 20.61 -18.47 -19.60
C PRO A 47 19.42 -19.01 -18.77
N ALA A 48 19.62 -20.14 -18.08
CA ALA A 48 18.59 -20.71 -17.20
C ALA A 48 18.30 -19.82 -15.98
N GLY A 49 19.31 -19.13 -15.46
CA GLY A 49 19.16 -18.16 -14.37
C GLY A 49 18.35 -16.94 -14.78
N TRP A 50 18.55 -16.44 -16.00
CA TRP A 50 17.72 -15.38 -16.57
C TRP A 50 16.27 -15.81 -16.76
N CYS A 51 16.02 -17.02 -17.26
CA CYS A 51 14.65 -17.55 -17.38
C CYS A 51 13.96 -17.63 -16.01
N ALA A 52 14.61 -18.20 -14.99
CA ALA A 52 14.06 -18.27 -13.64
C ALA A 52 13.83 -16.88 -13.03
N TYR A 53 14.74 -15.93 -13.28
CA TYR A 53 14.63 -14.55 -12.82
C TYR A 53 13.44 -13.82 -13.44
N VAL A 54 13.25 -13.91 -14.76
CA VAL A 54 12.12 -13.29 -15.46
C VAL A 54 10.80 -13.92 -15.02
N LEU A 55 10.72 -15.26 -14.94
CA LEU A 55 9.51 -15.96 -14.53
C LEU A 55 9.09 -15.60 -13.10
N SER A 56 10.04 -15.61 -12.17
CA SER A 56 9.77 -15.22 -10.78
C SER A 56 9.42 -13.73 -10.67
N GLY A 57 10.11 -12.85 -11.40
CA GLY A 57 9.78 -11.43 -11.47
C GLY A 57 8.35 -11.17 -11.96
N LEU A 58 7.92 -11.83 -13.04
CA LEU A 58 6.55 -11.74 -13.55
C LEU A 58 5.53 -12.25 -12.52
N PHE A 59 5.84 -13.36 -11.85
CA PHE A 59 5.00 -13.89 -10.79
C PHE A 59 4.82 -12.90 -9.65
N PHE A 60 5.91 -12.28 -9.15
CA PHE A 60 5.82 -11.27 -8.08
C PHE A 60 5.10 -10.00 -8.53
N ILE A 61 5.34 -9.52 -9.74
CA ILE A 61 4.62 -8.37 -10.30
C ILE A 61 3.12 -8.65 -10.34
N TYR A 62 2.70 -9.85 -10.75
CA TYR A 62 1.28 -10.19 -10.82
C TYR A 62 0.67 -10.46 -9.43
N ALA A 63 1.31 -11.31 -8.64
CA ALA A 63 0.80 -11.75 -7.34
C ALA A 63 0.81 -10.63 -6.30
N GLU A 64 1.93 -9.91 -6.19
CA GLU A 64 2.08 -8.83 -5.20
C GLU A 64 1.73 -7.48 -5.78
N GLY A 65 2.23 -7.12 -6.97
CA GLY A 65 1.97 -5.81 -7.58
C GLY A 65 0.51 -5.62 -7.98
N TYR A 66 -0.03 -6.51 -8.80
CA TYR A 66 -1.39 -6.32 -9.30
C TYR A 66 -2.45 -6.82 -8.30
N ARG A 67 -2.40 -8.09 -7.90
CA ARG A 67 -3.44 -8.70 -7.05
C ARG A 67 -3.36 -8.25 -5.59
N GLY A 68 -2.16 -8.05 -5.06
CA GLY A 68 -1.94 -7.59 -3.69
C GLY A 68 -2.09 -6.09 -3.56
N PHE A 69 -1.29 -5.34 -4.30
CA PHE A 69 -1.11 -3.92 -4.11
C PHE A 69 -2.21 -3.12 -4.84
N GLN A 70 -2.40 -3.32 -6.13
CA GLN A 70 -3.36 -2.53 -6.90
C GLN A 70 -4.82 -2.83 -6.52
N GLN A 71 -5.20 -4.10 -6.43
CA GLN A 71 -6.60 -4.47 -6.20
C GLN A 71 -7.07 -4.32 -4.74
N LYS A 72 -6.17 -4.45 -3.76
CA LYS A 72 -6.56 -4.45 -2.33
C LYS A 72 -6.01 -3.25 -1.57
N PHE A 73 -4.72 -2.98 -1.71
CA PHE A 73 -4.06 -1.93 -0.92
C PHE A 73 -4.44 -0.52 -1.39
N SER A 74 -4.34 -0.24 -2.70
CA SER A 74 -4.69 1.07 -3.26
C SER A 74 -6.12 1.54 -2.93
N PRO A 75 -7.20 0.77 -3.19
CA PRO A 75 -8.55 1.19 -2.84
C PRO A 75 -8.78 1.31 -1.33
N LEU A 76 -8.06 0.53 -0.52
CA LEU A 76 -8.14 0.62 0.94
C LEU A 76 -7.52 1.92 1.45
N VAL A 77 -6.33 2.29 0.97
CA VAL A 77 -5.66 3.54 1.35
C VAL A 77 -6.51 4.74 0.95
N VAL A 78 -7.01 4.77 -0.29
CA VAL A 78 -7.85 5.86 -0.78
C VAL A 78 -9.13 5.98 0.04
N ARG A 79 -9.85 4.88 0.26
CA ARG A 79 -11.11 4.90 1.04
C ARG A 79 -10.87 5.41 2.47
N ARG A 80 -9.76 5.02 3.12
CA ARG A 80 -9.44 5.48 4.48
C ARG A 80 -8.96 6.92 4.53
N ALA A 81 -8.17 7.36 3.55
CA ALA A 81 -7.72 8.74 3.44
C ALA A 81 -8.89 9.71 3.20
N LEU A 82 -9.89 9.29 2.42
CA LEU A 82 -11.10 10.09 2.14
C LEU A 82 -12.09 10.13 3.31
N LEU A 83 -12.05 9.15 4.22
CA LEU A 83 -12.83 9.15 5.46
C LEU A 83 -12.20 10.03 6.57
N LEU A 84 -11.03 10.61 6.30
CA LEU A 84 -10.34 11.46 7.26
C LEU A 84 -10.96 12.86 7.27
N ASP A 85 -11.90 13.07 8.20
CA ASP A 85 -12.59 14.34 8.38
C ASP A 85 -11.82 15.29 9.33
N ARG A 86 -12.05 16.59 9.16
CA ARG A 86 -11.35 17.69 9.83
C ARG A 86 -11.59 17.73 11.35
N GLN A 87 -12.64 17.09 11.85
CA GLN A 87 -12.97 16.98 13.28
C GLN A 87 -12.19 15.89 14.04
N GLN A 88 -11.31 15.12 13.37
CA GLN A 88 -10.52 14.08 14.03
C GLN A 88 -9.31 14.68 14.81
N PRO A 89 -8.92 14.08 15.95
CA PRO A 89 -7.84 14.58 16.80
C PRO A 89 -6.52 14.75 16.03
N VAL A 90 -5.77 15.81 16.34
CA VAL A 90 -4.51 16.21 15.66
C VAL A 90 -3.52 15.05 15.54
N LEU A 91 -3.47 14.16 16.55
CA LEU A 91 -2.64 12.96 16.55
C LEU A 91 -2.94 12.02 15.37
N ARG A 92 -4.22 11.88 14.98
CA ARG A 92 -4.65 11.08 13.81
C ARG A 92 -4.35 11.78 12.49
N GLN A 93 -4.23 13.11 12.49
CA GLN A 93 -3.85 13.87 11.30
C GLN A 93 -2.34 13.77 11.04
N VAL A 94 -1.51 13.80 12.08
CA VAL A 94 -0.06 13.60 11.95
C VAL A 94 0.28 12.15 11.56
N LEU A 95 -0.37 11.17 12.20
CA LEU A 95 -0.24 9.74 11.88
C LEU A 95 -1.17 9.27 10.75
N ALA A 96 -1.71 10.20 9.96
CA ALA A 96 -2.62 9.89 8.88
C ALA A 96 -2.08 8.88 7.86
N PRO A 97 -0.79 8.88 7.47
CA PRO A 97 -0.22 7.86 6.58
C PRO A 97 -0.26 6.46 7.19
N ALA A 98 0.09 6.33 8.48
CA ALA A 98 0.05 5.06 9.21
C ALA A 98 -1.39 4.56 9.43
N TYR A 99 -2.34 5.49 9.58
CA TYR A 99 -3.77 5.18 9.67
C TYR A 99 -4.34 4.70 8.33
N ALA A 100 -3.97 5.36 7.22
CA ALA A 100 -4.40 5.01 5.86
C ALA A 100 -3.81 3.67 5.39
N MET A 101 -2.57 3.34 5.75
CA MET A 101 -1.95 2.03 5.50
C MET A 101 -2.53 0.87 6.36
N ALA A 102 -3.49 1.14 7.24
CA ALA A 102 -4.09 0.15 8.15
C ALA A 102 -3.16 -0.48 9.18
N PHE A 103 -1.99 0.11 9.46
CA PHE A 103 -1.08 -0.38 10.49
C PHE A 103 -1.71 -0.38 11.89
N PHE A 104 -2.70 0.49 12.12
CA PHE A 104 -3.35 0.69 13.43
C PHE A 104 -4.79 0.17 13.57
N HIS A 105 -5.34 -0.57 12.61
CA HIS A 105 -6.64 -1.26 12.77
C HIS A 105 -6.73 -2.44 11.78
N ALA A 106 -5.80 -3.40 11.94
CA ALA A 106 -5.98 -4.73 11.37
C ALA A 106 -7.21 -5.35 12.05
N ASN A 107 -8.30 -5.47 11.28
CA ASN A 107 -9.53 -6.08 11.73
C ASN A 107 -9.22 -7.52 12.19
N LYS A 108 -9.47 -7.84 13.47
CA LYS A 108 -9.31 -9.18 14.09
C LYS A 108 -10.09 -10.31 13.38
N LYS A 109 -10.86 -10.02 12.33
CA LYS A 109 -11.75 -10.98 11.65
C LYS A 109 -11.08 -11.77 10.52
N ARG A 110 -10.00 -12.49 10.85
CA ARG A 110 -9.55 -13.65 10.06
C ARG A 110 -8.94 -14.75 10.94
N LYS A 111 -9.58 -14.99 12.08
CA LYS A 111 -9.51 -16.27 12.80
C LYS A 111 -10.90 -16.93 12.72
N ALA A 112 -11.22 -17.50 11.57
CA ALA A 112 -12.32 -18.45 11.42
C ALA A 112 -12.06 -19.17 10.10
N VAL A 113 -12.17 -20.49 10.12
CA VAL A 113 -11.80 -21.44 9.05
C VAL A 113 -10.28 -21.75 9.00
N LEU A 114 -9.79 -22.31 10.10
CA LEU A 114 -9.06 -23.58 10.05
C LEU A 114 -10.04 -24.67 10.47
#